data_AF-A0A1H8VU26-F1
#
_entry.id   AF-A0A1H8VU26-F1
#
_cell.length_a   1.000
_cell.length_b   1.000
_cell.length_c   1.000
_cell.angle_alpha   90.00
_cell.angle_beta   90.00
_cell.angle_gamma   90.00
#
_symmetry.space_group_name_H-M   'P 1'
#
loop_
_entity.id
_entity.type
_entity.pdbx_description
1 polymer ?
#
loop_
_entity_poly.entity_id
_entity_poly.type
_entity_poly.pdbx_seq_one_letter_code
_entity_poly.pdbx_strand_id
1 'polypeptide(L)' 'MVNELNDAVPIDLPVEREDTANWGKVLYRKEPAERRPAKARFAPYYLWDNRATGETLVWVKTEK' A
#
# COMPACT_ATOMS: atom_id res chain seq x y z
N MET A 1 -18.73 -13.02 0.44
CA MET A 1 -17.70 -12.05 0.03
C MET A 1 -17.73 -11.91 -1.48
N VAL A 2 -18.79 -11.31 -2.01
CA VAL A 2 -19.00 -11.09 -3.44
C VAL A 2 -19.03 -9.57 -3.62
N ASN A 3 -18.14 -9.06 -4.47
CA ASN A 3 -18.26 -7.79 -5.19
C ASN A 3 -17.82 -6.42 -4.62
N GLU A 4 -16.67 -6.30 -3.95
CA GLU A 4 -16.12 -4.94 -3.69
C GLU A 4 -15.57 -4.21 -4.93
N LEU A 5 -15.30 -4.94 -6.02
CA LEU A 5 -14.65 -4.40 -7.22
C LEU A 5 -15.47 -4.64 -8.50
N ASN A 6 -16.79 -4.82 -8.41
CA ASN A 6 -17.66 -5.03 -9.58
C ASN A 6 -17.13 -6.11 -10.55
N ASP A 7 -16.75 -7.26 -9.99
CA ASP A 7 -16.25 -8.48 -10.64
C ASP A 7 -14.91 -8.30 -11.35
N ALA A 8 -14.27 -7.14 -11.16
CA ALA A 8 -12.94 -6.91 -11.67
C ALA A 8 -11.89 -7.72 -10.91
N VAL A 9 -10.84 -8.09 -11.63
CA VAL A 9 -9.75 -8.92 -11.11
C VAL A 9 -8.76 -8.04 -10.34
N PRO A 10 -8.60 -8.22 -9.01
CA PRO A 10 -7.53 -7.56 -8.27
C PRO A 10 -6.19 -8.24 -8.52
N ILE A 11 -5.11 -7.49 -8.30
CA ILE A 11 -3.75 -8.04 -8.27
C ILE A 11 -3.25 -8.03 -6.84
N ASP A 12 -2.85 -9.20 -6.35
CA ASP A 12 -2.32 -9.41 -5.01
C ASP A 12 -0.81 -9.70 -5.12
N LEU A 13 0.05 -8.92 -4.47
CA LEU A 13 1.51 -9.07 -4.52
C LEU A 13 2.15 -9.11 -3.13
N PRO A 14 3.18 -9.95 -2.90
CA PRO A 14 4.05 -9.79 -1.74
C PRO A 14 4.84 -8.50 -1.89
N VAL A 15 4.93 -7.72 -0.82
CA VAL A 15 5.64 -6.44 -0.77
C VAL A 15 6.37 -6.30 0.55
N GLU A 16 7.27 -5.33 0.64
CA GLU A 16 7.80 -4.85 1.91
C GLU A 16 7.09 -3.56 2.32
N ARG A 17 6.73 -3.45 3.60
CA ARG A 17 6.19 -2.23 4.20
C ARG A 17 7.18 -1.67 5.20
N GLU A 18 7.48 -0.38 5.10
CA GLU A 18 8.26 0.33 6.10
C GLU A 18 7.49 0.41 7.42
N ASP A 19 8.16 0.03 8.50
CA ASP A 19 7.67 0.14 9.86
C ASP A 19 8.06 1.49 10.46
N THR A 20 7.05 2.23 10.90
CA THR A 20 7.17 3.56 11.47
C THR A 20 6.88 3.57 12.98
N ALA A 21 6.62 2.42 13.60
CA ALA A 21 6.34 2.32 15.03
C ALA A 21 7.48 2.87 15.91
N ASN A 22 8.73 2.74 15.45
CA ASN A 22 9.93 3.23 16.14
C ASN A 22 10.34 4.67 15.75
N TRP A 23 9.53 5.39 14.98
CA TRP A 23 9.90 6.72 14.46
C TRP A 23 9.87 7.82 15.53
N GLY A 24 9.03 7.69 16.56
CA GLY A 24 8.91 8.66 17.64
C GLY A 24 8.33 10.00 17.16
N LYS A 25 8.87 11.12 17.66
CA LYS A 25 8.38 12.49 17.36
C LYS A 25 9.34 13.33 16.51
N VAL A 26 10.48 12.78 16.09
CA VAL A 26 11.46 13.51 15.29
C VAL A 26 11.06 13.50 13.81
N LEU A 27 11.29 14.61 13.12
CA LEU A 27 10.95 14.71 11.69
C LEU A 27 11.98 14.01 10.79
N TYR A 28 13.26 14.01 11.19
CA TYR A 28 14.37 13.48 10.40
C TYR A 28 15.25 12.54 11.24
N ARG A 29 15.72 11.46 10.62
CA ARG A 29 16.72 10.52 11.17
C ARG A 29 17.66 10.02 10.09
N LYS A 30 18.80 9.44 10.48
CA LYS A 30 19.79 8.89 9.55
C LYS A 30 19.53 7.41 9.24
N GLU A 31 18.97 6.70 10.20
CA GLU A 31 18.69 5.27 10.10
C GLU A 31 17.51 5.03 9.15
N PRO A 32 17.61 4.09 8.20
CA PRO A 32 16.50 3.72 7.35
C PRO A 32 15.36 3.12 8.17
N ALA A 33 14.13 3.18 7.66
CA ALA A 33 13.03 2.45 8.26
C ALA A 33 13.24 0.94 8.17
N GLU A 34 12.91 0.25 9.25
CA GLU A 34 12.79 -1.20 9.25
C GLU A 34 11.71 -1.60 8.25
N ARG A 35 11.86 -2.77 7.62
CA ARG A 35 10.89 -3.29 6.65
C ARG A 35 10.32 -4.59 7.14
N ARG A 36 9.03 -4.79 6.89
CA ARG A 36 8.31 -6.01 7.23
C ARG A 36 7.60 -6.57 5.99
N PRO A 37 7.58 -7.91 5.80
CA PRO A 37 6.79 -8.54 4.76
C PRO A 37 5.31 -8.18 4.91
N ALA A 38 4.66 -7.88 3.79
CA ALA A 38 3.24 -7.59 3.70
C ALA A 38 2.67 -8.09 2.37
N LYS A 39 1.35 -7.99 2.23
CA LYS A 39 0.63 -8.29 0.98
C LYS A 39 -0.12 -7.04 0.53
N ALA A 40 0.20 -6.52 -0.65
CA ALA A 40 -0.55 -5.43 -1.26
C ALA A 40 -1.62 -5.98 -2.19
N ARG A 41 -2.81 -5.36 -2.16
CA ARG A 41 -3.91 -5.61 -3.09
C ARG A 41 -4.14 -4.37 -3.94
N PHE A 42 -3.98 -4.51 -5.25
CA PHE A 42 -4.21 -3.49 -6.24
C PHE A 42 -5.55 -3.71 -6.94
N ALA A 43 -6.30 -2.63 -7.11
CA ALA A 43 -7.52 -2.60 -7.90
C ALA A 43 -7.26 -1.95 -9.26
N PRO A 44 -8.04 -2.27 -10.30
CA PRO A 44 -8.01 -1.52 -11.55
C PRO A 44 -8.21 -0.03 -11.31
N TYR A 45 -7.40 0.80 -11.97
CA TYR A 45 -7.40 2.23 -11.71
C TYR A 45 -8.76 2.88 -11.91
N TYR A 46 -9.53 2.49 -12.93
CA TYR A 46 -10.86 3.07 -13.19
C TYR A 46 -11.90 2.81 -12.07
N LEU A 47 -11.62 1.90 -11.14
CA LEU A 47 -12.48 1.61 -9.98
C LEU A 47 -12.06 2.37 -8.72
N TRP A 48 -10.97 3.15 -8.77
CA TRP A 48 -10.57 3.95 -7.62
C TRP A 48 -11.68 4.92 -7.21
N ASP A 49 -11.75 5.23 -5.91
CA ASP A 49 -12.74 6.14 -5.30
C ASP A 49 -14.22 5.70 -5.37
N ASN A 50 -14.48 4.42 -5.66
CA ASN A 50 -15.83 3.83 -5.59
C ASN A 50 -16.09 3.05 -4.28
N ARG A 51 -15.21 3.22 -3.28
CA ARG A 51 -15.29 2.58 -1.94
C ARG A 51 -15.11 3.66 -0.85
N ALA A 52 -14.91 3.25 0.41
CA ALA A 52 -14.61 4.19 1.48
C ALA A 52 -13.38 5.06 1.14
N THR A 53 -13.43 6.33 1.53
CA THR A 53 -12.36 7.31 1.30
C THR A 53 -11.02 6.83 1.87
N GLY A 54 -9.94 7.04 1.10
CA GLY A 54 -8.59 6.66 1.48
C GLY A 54 -7.51 7.15 0.51
N GLU A 55 -6.26 6.86 0.84
CA GLU A 55 -5.09 7.21 0.01
C GLU A 55 -5.06 6.39 -1.29
N THR A 56 -4.47 6.96 -2.35
CA THR A 56 -4.27 6.27 -3.63
C THR A 56 -2.92 6.61 -4.24
N LEU A 57 -2.29 5.63 -4.88
CA LEU A 57 -1.08 5.79 -5.68
C LEU A 57 -1.15 4.82 -6.86
N VAL A 58 -0.76 5.28 -8.05
CA VAL A 58 -0.61 4.42 -9.25
C VAL A 58 0.81 3.87 -9.32
N TRP A 59 1.79 4.75 -9.13
CA TRP A 59 3.20 4.39 -9.13
C TRP A 59 3.63 4.04 -7.72
N VAL A 60 4.06 2.80 -7.54
CA VAL A 60 4.62 2.30 -6.28
C VAL A 60 6.12 2.13 -6.44
N LYS A 61 6.87 2.45 -5.38
CA LYS A 61 8.31 2.25 -5.34
C LYS A 61 8.63 0.78 -5.54
N THR A 62 9.44 0.48 -6.53
CA THR A 62 10.09 -0.83 -6.68
C THR A 62 11.40 -0.84 -5.90
N GLU A 63 11.94 -2.01 -5.63
CA GLU A 63 13.36 -2.12 -5.30
C GLU A 63 14.21 -1.58 -6.46
N LYS A 64 15.40 -1.07 -6.12
CA LYS A 64 16.44 -0.71 -7.08
C LYS A 64 17.50 -1.80 -7.07
#